data_AF-A0A4E0RQ15-F1
#
_entry.id   AF-A0A4E0RQ15-F1
#
_cell.length_a   1.000
_cell.length_b   1.000
_cell.length_c   1.000
_cell.angle_alpha   90.00
_cell.angle_beta   90.00
_cell.angle_gamma   90.00
#
_symmetry.space_group_name_H-M   'P 1'
#
loop_
_entity.id
_entity.type
_entity.pdbx_description
1 polymer ?
#
loop_
_entity_poly.entity_id
_entity_poly.type
_entity_poly.pdbx_seq_one_letter_code
_entity_poly.pdbx_strand_id
1 'polypeptide(L)'
;MQSIHQSFTVLLLSLITFESGWVNSYYASGGNCGCDKPDVFDTFLSNVFPQDPCRRTTPSIENRLYFEVTDELTQWLLTNMANSICSTPNNLFLVRVNSTLPNRRYNTQVIRIDSNGYTKWNSTLSGPVNLPTLTRNQYYLLFGQSRLPICANSANLNLNNMPTLTVFVPLRNVTDTIEQVYESWQNPTTGDAGNADNNDLCNRLEQLVTLIRNGGVI
;
A
#
# COMPACT_ATOMS: atom_id res chain seq x y z
N MET A 1 1.06 -60.40 -24.63
CA MET A 1 0.06 -59.45 -24.10
C MET A 1 0.61 -58.96 -22.76
N GLN A 2 1.31 -57.82 -22.73
CA GLN A 2 0.81 -56.47 -22.33
C GLN A 2 0.11 -56.50 -20.95
N SER A 3 0.43 -55.69 -19.94
CA SER A 3 1.15 -54.41 -19.90
C SER A 3 1.77 -54.18 -18.51
N ILE A 4 2.99 -53.62 -18.50
CA ILE A 4 3.61 -52.90 -17.39
C ILE A 4 2.85 -51.58 -17.20
N HIS A 5 2.64 -51.10 -15.97
CA HIS A 5 2.74 -49.66 -15.64
C HIS A 5 2.93 -49.44 -14.13
N GLN A 6 4.18 -49.08 -13.79
CA GLN A 6 4.54 -48.26 -12.64
C GLN A 6 3.97 -46.85 -12.82
N SER A 7 3.66 -46.15 -11.74
CA SER A 7 3.68 -44.68 -11.73
C SER A 7 4.31 -44.17 -10.44
N PHE A 8 5.41 -43.46 -10.67
CA PHE A 8 6.31 -42.82 -9.73
C PHE A 8 5.72 -41.51 -9.18
N THR A 9 6.02 -41.24 -7.92
CA THR A 9 5.93 -39.93 -7.27
C THR A 9 6.87 -38.94 -7.96
N VAL A 10 6.35 -37.78 -8.39
CA VAL A 10 7.17 -36.63 -8.79
C VAL A 10 6.70 -35.40 -8.01
N LEU A 11 7.55 -35.00 -7.07
CA LEU A 11 7.47 -33.75 -6.31
C LEU A 11 8.15 -32.67 -7.16
N LEU A 12 7.38 -31.76 -7.76
CA LEU A 12 7.92 -30.67 -8.57
C LEU A 12 8.12 -29.42 -7.70
N LEU A 13 9.34 -29.27 -7.18
CA LEU A 13 9.89 -28.00 -6.69
C LEU A 13 10.22 -27.12 -7.91
N SER A 14 9.36 -26.19 -8.29
CA SER A 14 9.73 -25.14 -9.24
C SER A 14 10.27 -23.92 -8.50
N LEU A 15 11.60 -23.87 -8.39
CA LEU A 15 12.35 -22.61 -8.26
C LEU A 15 12.00 -21.74 -9.46
N ILE A 16 11.34 -20.60 -9.26
CA ILE A 16 11.25 -19.57 -10.29
C ILE A 16 12.42 -18.62 -10.08
N THR A 17 13.50 -18.84 -10.83
CA THR A 17 14.51 -17.83 -11.11
C THR A 17 13.87 -16.76 -11.98
N PHE A 18 13.66 -15.55 -11.44
CA PHE A 18 13.28 -14.41 -12.26
C PHE A 18 14.52 -13.86 -12.97
N GLU A 19 14.66 -14.23 -14.24
CA GLU A 19 15.45 -13.47 -15.20
C GLU A 19 14.81 -12.09 -15.39
N SER A 20 15.63 -11.04 -15.36
CA SER A 20 15.23 -9.67 -15.69
C SER A 20 14.95 -9.57 -17.20
N GLY A 21 13.74 -9.94 -17.59
CA GLY A 21 13.21 -9.73 -18.93
C GLY A 21 12.87 -8.25 -19.14
N TRP A 22 13.62 -7.60 -20.03
CA TRP A 22 13.28 -6.28 -20.55
C TRP A 22 11.98 -6.38 -21.36
N VAL A 23 10.88 -5.85 -20.83
CA VAL A 23 9.62 -5.74 -21.57
C VAL A 23 9.59 -4.39 -22.29
N ASN A 24 9.37 -4.46 -23.62
CA ASN A 24 9.30 -3.35 -24.55
C ASN A 24 8.30 -2.26 -24.13
N SER A 25 8.71 -1.00 -24.31
CA SER A 25 7.95 0.19 -23.96
C SER A 25 6.79 0.45 -24.93
N TYR A 26 5.58 0.54 -24.41
CA TYR A 26 4.50 1.25 -25.08
C TYR A 26 4.46 2.70 -24.57
N TYR A 27 4.84 3.62 -25.46
CA TYR A 27 4.69 5.06 -25.27
C TYR A 27 3.19 5.42 -25.32
N ALA A 28 2.63 5.82 -24.18
CA ALA A 28 1.40 6.62 -24.15
C ALA A 28 1.78 8.02 -23.69
N SER A 29 1.75 8.95 -24.64
CA SER A 29 1.99 10.37 -24.44
C SER A 29 0.94 11.01 -23.53
N GLY A 30 1.39 11.86 -22.60
CA GLY A 30 0.60 13.00 -22.12
C GLY A 30 0.12 12.92 -20.67
N GLY A 31 1.05 13.02 -19.72
CA GLY A 31 0.74 13.30 -18.32
C GLY A 31 2.00 13.30 -17.49
N ASN A 32 2.36 14.45 -16.91
CA ASN A 32 3.62 14.68 -16.18
C ASN A 32 3.62 13.99 -14.79
N CYS A 33 3.35 12.70 -14.76
CA CYS A 33 3.62 11.78 -13.66
C CYS A 33 4.67 10.83 -14.21
N GLY A 34 5.86 10.76 -13.60
CA GLY A 34 7.02 9.97 -14.06
C GLY A 34 6.82 8.45 -13.98
N CYS A 35 5.66 7.96 -14.40
CA CYS A 35 5.27 6.57 -14.53
C CYS A 35 5.79 5.97 -15.85
N ASP A 36 6.97 6.39 -16.33
CA ASP A 36 7.51 5.92 -17.62
C ASP A 36 7.93 4.45 -17.59
N LYS A 37 7.92 3.81 -16.40
CA LYS A 37 8.14 2.37 -16.22
C LYS A 37 7.20 1.81 -15.15
N PRO A 38 6.09 1.15 -15.53
CA PRO A 38 5.28 0.39 -14.57
C PRO A 38 6.16 -0.70 -13.94
N ASP A 39 6.10 -0.85 -12.62
CA ASP A 39 6.74 -1.98 -11.95
C ASP A 39 5.92 -3.28 -12.09
N VAL A 40 6.43 -4.40 -11.57
CA VAL A 40 5.77 -5.71 -11.65
C VAL A 40 4.36 -5.66 -11.05
N PHE A 41 4.18 -4.85 -10.00
CA PHE A 41 2.87 -4.68 -9.36
C PHE A 41 1.98 -3.78 -10.21
N ASP A 42 2.47 -2.67 -10.76
CA ASP A 42 1.69 -1.83 -11.69
C ASP A 42 1.24 -2.62 -12.93
N THR A 43 2.10 -3.54 -13.41
CA THR A 43 1.78 -4.46 -14.50
C THR A 43 0.68 -5.44 -14.09
N PHE A 44 0.79 -6.05 -12.92
CA PHE A 44 -0.29 -6.88 -12.35
C PHE A 44 -1.60 -6.09 -12.19
N LEU A 45 -1.54 -4.87 -11.65
CA LEU A 45 -2.70 -4.02 -11.49
C LEU A 45 -3.35 -3.66 -12.81
N SER A 46 -2.57 -3.37 -13.86
CA SER A 46 -3.11 -3.08 -15.19
C SER A 46 -3.81 -4.29 -15.84
N ASN A 47 -3.36 -5.51 -15.53
CA ASN A 47 -3.94 -6.75 -16.05
C ASN A 47 -5.23 -7.14 -15.32
N VAL A 48 -5.35 -6.85 -14.02
CA VAL A 48 -6.51 -7.20 -13.18
C VAL A 48 -7.54 -6.06 -13.13
N PHE A 49 -7.08 -4.81 -13.16
CA PHE A 49 -7.89 -3.60 -13.13
C PHE A 49 -7.45 -2.68 -14.29
N PRO A 50 -8.19 -2.58 -15.39
CA PRO A 50 -7.78 -1.83 -16.59
C PRO A 50 -7.80 -0.28 -16.43
N GLN A 51 -7.50 0.23 -15.24
CA GLN A 51 -7.36 1.65 -14.95
C GLN A 51 -5.90 2.04 -14.70
N ASP A 52 -5.47 3.07 -15.43
CA ASP A 52 -4.16 3.69 -15.37
C ASP A 52 -3.73 3.96 -13.92
N PRO A 53 -2.60 3.40 -13.43
CA PRO A 53 -2.16 3.50 -12.04
C PRO A 53 -1.96 4.94 -11.56
N CYS A 54 -1.76 5.87 -12.49
CA CYS A 54 -1.48 7.27 -12.23
C CYS A 54 -2.69 8.20 -12.52
N ARG A 55 -3.89 7.64 -12.75
CA ARG A 55 -5.07 8.44 -13.07
C ARG A 55 -5.43 9.34 -11.89
N ARG A 56 -5.37 10.66 -12.12
CA ARG A 56 -5.91 11.64 -11.17
C ARG A 56 -7.41 11.40 -11.01
N THR A 57 -7.83 11.01 -9.82
CA THR A 57 -9.21 11.22 -9.39
C THR A 57 -9.41 12.72 -9.21
N THR A 58 -10.47 13.27 -9.81
CA THR A 58 -10.92 14.63 -9.53
C THR A 58 -11.11 14.76 -8.00
N PRO A 59 -10.42 15.69 -7.32
CA PRO A 59 -10.58 15.84 -5.88
C PRO A 59 -12.04 16.16 -5.59
N SER A 60 -12.65 15.37 -4.70
CA SER A 60 -14.00 15.65 -4.21
C SER A 60 -13.94 16.85 -3.27
N ILE A 61 -15.04 17.59 -3.20
CA ILE A 61 -15.18 18.86 -2.47
C ILE A 61 -15.00 18.68 -0.94
N GLU A 62 -15.05 17.43 -0.44
CA GLU A 62 -14.78 17.10 0.96
C GLU A 62 -13.56 16.18 1.12
N ASN A 63 -12.35 16.72 0.92
CA ASN A 63 -11.11 16.02 1.26
C ASN A 63 -10.97 15.85 2.78
N ARG A 64 -11.60 14.81 3.33
CA ARG A 64 -11.31 14.31 4.70
C ARG A 64 -9.93 13.64 4.69
N LEU A 65 -8.92 14.43 5.09
CA LEU A 65 -7.57 13.98 5.40
C LEU A 65 -7.40 13.92 6.92
N TYR A 66 -7.20 12.72 7.46
CA TYR A 66 -6.97 12.55 8.90
C TYR A 66 -5.48 12.73 9.20
N PHE A 67 -5.15 13.76 9.98
CA PHE A 67 -3.78 13.99 10.48
C PHE A 67 -3.60 13.61 11.96
N GLU A 68 -4.69 13.31 12.64
CA GLU A 68 -4.73 12.98 14.06
C GLU A 68 -5.61 11.74 14.29
N VAL A 69 -5.30 11.00 15.35
CA VAL A 69 -6.07 9.82 15.74
C VAL A 69 -7.22 10.26 16.65
N THR A 70 -8.44 10.03 16.18
CA THR A 70 -9.69 10.30 16.91
C THR A 70 -10.45 9.00 17.12
N ASP A 71 -11.42 8.98 18.03
CA ASP A 71 -12.30 7.81 18.22
C ASP A 71 -13.05 7.45 16.92
N GLU A 72 -13.49 8.46 16.16
CA GLU A 72 -14.10 8.29 14.84
C GLU A 72 -13.15 7.57 13.88
N LEU A 73 -11.89 8.01 13.79
CA LEU A 73 -10.89 7.37 12.94
C LEU A 73 -10.60 5.94 13.38
N THR A 74 -10.44 5.71 14.68
CA THR A 74 -10.17 4.38 15.24
C THR A 74 -11.29 3.40 14.86
N GLN A 75 -12.56 3.78 15.06
CA GLN A 75 -13.70 2.96 14.68
C GLN A 75 -13.79 2.75 13.17
N TRP A 76 -13.48 3.79 12.39
CA TRP A 76 -13.44 3.68 10.94
C TRP A 76 -12.37 2.68 10.46
N LEU A 77 -11.16 2.71 11.04
CA LEU A 77 -10.08 1.77 10.73
C LEU A 77 -10.49 0.33 11.09
N LEU A 78 -11.01 0.10 12.30
CA LEU A 78 -11.50 -1.21 12.75
C LEU A 78 -12.52 -1.82 11.79
N THR A 79 -13.40 -0.98 11.24
CA THR A 79 -14.49 -1.42 10.37
C THR A 79 -14.05 -1.63 8.91
N ASN A 80 -13.20 -0.75 8.39
CA ASN A 80 -13.00 -0.63 6.93
C ASN A 80 -11.60 -1.05 6.46
N MET A 81 -10.58 -1.02 7.32
CA MET A 81 -9.18 -1.12 6.87
C MET A 81 -8.88 -2.44 6.15
N ALA A 82 -9.27 -3.59 6.72
CA ALA A 82 -9.05 -4.89 6.10
C ALA A 82 -9.74 -4.98 4.73
N ASN A 83 -11.03 -4.66 4.65
CA ASN A 83 -11.79 -4.70 3.40
C ASN A 83 -11.21 -3.77 2.32
N SER A 84 -10.79 -2.56 2.69
CA SER A 84 -10.14 -1.62 1.77
C SER A 84 -8.77 -2.11 1.31
N ILE A 85 -7.96 -2.71 2.19
CA ILE A 85 -6.69 -3.34 1.78
C ILE A 85 -6.95 -4.54 0.86
N CYS A 86 -7.93 -5.37 1.16
CA CYS A 86 -8.24 -6.55 0.35
C CYS A 86 -8.81 -6.22 -1.03
N SER A 87 -9.55 -5.11 -1.16
CA SER A 87 -10.26 -4.77 -2.41
C SER A 87 -9.58 -3.69 -3.25
N THR A 88 -8.74 -2.85 -2.65
CA THR A 88 -8.22 -1.64 -3.30
C THR A 88 -6.71 -1.69 -3.38
N PRO A 89 -6.10 -1.75 -4.57
CA PRO A 89 -4.65 -1.73 -4.70
C PRO A 89 -4.06 -0.33 -4.46
N ASN A 90 -2.74 -0.25 -4.24
CA ASN A 90 -1.98 0.99 -4.15
C ASN A 90 -2.57 2.03 -3.18
N ASN A 91 -2.99 1.57 -2.01
CA ASN A 91 -3.66 2.37 -0.98
C ASN A 91 -3.02 2.27 0.41
N LEU A 92 -1.90 1.56 0.55
CA LEU A 92 -1.26 1.29 1.84
C LEU A 92 0.24 1.56 1.78
N PHE A 93 0.67 2.55 2.56
CA PHE A 93 2.04 3.02 2.61
C PHE A 93 2.45 3.38 4.03
N LEU A 94 3.76 3.34 4.28
CA LEU A 94 4.38 4.00 5.42
C LEU A 94 5.28 5.12 4.92
N VAL A 95 5.36 6.20 5.70
CA VAL A 95 6.23 7.35 5.38
C VAL A 95 7.10 7.66 6.57
N ARG A 96 8.41 7.50 6.42
CA ARG A 96 9.40 7.89 7.43
C ARG A 96 9.91 9.30 7.16
N VAL A 97 9.92 10.16 8.17
CA VAL A 97 10.50 11.50 8.05
C VAL A 97 12.01 11.44 8.33
N ASN A 98 12.84 11.80 7.35
CA ASN A 98 14.29 11.79 7.50
C ASN A 98 14.83 13.13 8.00
N SER A 99 14.30 14.24 7.46
CA SER A 99 14.66 15.60 7.87
C SER A 99 13.60 16.62 7.45
N THR A 100 13.57 17.77 8.12
CA THR A 100 12.74 18.91 7.76
C THR A 100 13.44 19.78 6.72
N LEU A 101 12.67 20.34 5.80
CA LEU A 101 13.08 21.29 4.78
C LEU A 101 12.36 22.65 4.98
N PRO A 102 12.82 23.73 4.33
CA PRO A 102 12.08 25.00 4.31
C PRO A 102 10.64 24.83 3.82
N ASN A 103 9.77 25.76 4.21
CA ASN A 103 8.36 25.82 3.78
C ASN A 103 7.53 24.58 4.17
N ARG A 104 7.77 24.01 5.36
CA ARG A 104 7.07 22.83 5.89
C ARG A 104 7.09 21.63 4.93
N ARG A 105 8.21 21.46 4.22
CA ARG A 105 8.48 20.27 3.41
C ARG A 105 9.36 19.31 4.19
N TYR A 106 9.39 18.05 3.79
CA TYR A 106 10.16 17.02 4.50
C TYR A 106 10.85 16.09 3.50
N ASN A 107 12.11 15.77 3.76
CA ASN A 107 12.73 14.61 3.11
C ASN A 107 12.17 13.37 3.79
N THR A 108 11.61 12.46 3.00
CA THR A 108 10.97 11.25 3.50
C THR A 108 11.51 10.01 2.79
N GLN A 109 11.39 8.86 3.46
CA GLN A 109 11.41 7.56 2.82
C GLN A 109 9.98 7.04 2.77
N VAL A 110 9.49 6.77 1.56
CA VAL A 110 8.17 6.18 1.33
C VAL A 110 8.36 4.67 1.20
N ILE A 111 7.48 3.92 1.84
CA ILE A 111 7.44 2.46 1.83
C ILE A 111 6.05 2.08 1.33
N ARG A 112 5.95 1.50 0.12
CA ARG A 112 4.69 0.89 -0.33
C ARG A 112 4.65 -0.54 0.16
N ILE A 113 3.53 -0.93 0.78
CA ILE A 113 3.33 -2.29 1.24
C ILE A 113 2.67 -3.07 0.10
N ASP A 114 3.36 -4.11 -0.37
CA ASP A 114 2.96 -4.94 -1.50
C ASP A 114 2.69 -6.36 -1.00
N SER A 115 1.97 -7.17 -1.77
CA SER A 115 1.52 -8.51 -1.33
C SER A 115 2.65 -9.45 -0.92
N ASN A 116 3.81 -9.30 -1.56
CA ASN A 116 5.00 -10.14 -1.38
C ASN A 116 6.15 -9.41 -0.67
N GLY A 117 5.87 -8.28 -0.01
CA GLY A 117 6.88 -7.51 0.71
C GLY A 117 6.62 -6.01 0.63
N TYR A 118 7.66 -5.25 0.30
CA TYR A 118 7.54 -3.79 0.22
C TYR A 118 8.56 -3.20 -0.74
N THR A 119 8.24 -2.04 -1.30
CA THR A 119 9.17 -1.21 -2.08
C THR A 119 9.46 0.08 -1.33
N LYS A 120 10.69 0.59 -1.43
CA LYS A 120 11.14 1.79 -0.71
C LYS A 120 11.82 2.77 -1.66
N TRP A 121 11.50 4.06 -1.53
CA TRP A 121 12.19 5.13 -2.23
C TRP A 121 12.21 6.42 -1.42
N ASN A 122 13.11 7.33 -1.80
CA ASN A 122 13.17 8.66 -1.19
C ASN A 122 12.23 9.62 -1.93
N SER A 123 11.55 10.47 -1.18
CA SER A 123 10.64 11.47 -1.73
C SER A 123 10.71 12.77 -0.94
N THR A 124 10.25 13.86 -1.53
CA THR A 124 9.97 15.10 -0.80
C THR A 124 8.48 15.17 -0.50
N LEU A 125 8.13 15.15 0.79
CA LEU A 125 6.75 15.34 1.24
C LEU A 125 6.40 16.82 1.29
N SER A 126 5.24 17.15 0.72
CA SER A 126 4.53 18.41 0.88
C SER A 126 3.06 18.14 1.19
N GLY A 127 2.38 19.06 1.84
CA GLY A 127 0.97 18.88 2.17
C GLY A 127 0.21 20.19 2.33
N PRO A 128 -1.04 20.10 2.81
CA PRO A 128 -1.89 21.27 3.00
C PRO A 128 -1.37 22.16 4.13
N VAL A 129 -1.88 23.40 4.20
CA VAL A 129 -1.46 24.39 5.21
C VAL A 129 -1.69 23.91 6.65
N ASN A 130 -2.71 23.09 6.86
CA ASN A 130 -3.05 22.48 8.14
C ASN A 130 -2.29 21.17 8.45
N LEU A 131 -1.33 20.76 7.61
CA LEU A 131 -0.47 19.61 7.93
C LEU A 131 0.29 19.90 9.24
N PRO A 132 0.19 19.02 10.27
CA PRO A 132 0.94 19.18 11.50
C PRO A 132 2.46 19.12 11.24
N THR A 133 3.23 19.64 12.19
CA THR A 133 4.68 19.51 12.14
C THR A 133 5.05 18.04 12.30
N LEU A 134 5.79 17.49 11.32
CA LEU A 134 6.15 16.08 11.35
C LEU A 134 7.45 15.85 12.13
N THR A 135 7.49 14.77 12.90
CA THR A 135 8.60 14.44 13.77
C THR A 135 9.66 13.66 13.01
N ARG A 136 10.92 14.05 13.15
CA ARG A 136 12.06 13.35 12.54
C ARG A 136 12.16 11.92 13.06
N ASN A 137 12.55 11.01 12.16
CA ASN A 137 12.69 9.56 12.38
C ASN A 137 11.38 8.85 12.77
N GLN A 138 10.23 9.51 12.68
CA GLN A 138 8.94 8.91 12.95
C GLN A 138 8.34 8.34 11.66
N TYR A 139 7.65 7.22 11.80
CA TYR A 139 6.83 6.62 10.75
C TYR A 139 5.38 7.08 10.86
N TYR A 140 4.79 7.35 9.70
CA TYR A 140 3.39 7.70 9.54
C TYR A 140 2.72 6.64 8.68
N LEU A 141 1.53 6.19 9.10
CA LEU A 141 0.63 5.42 8.25
C LEU A 141 0.05 6.36 7.20
N LEU A 142 0.22 6.02 5.92
CA LEU A 142 -0.48 6.66 4.81
C LEU A 142 -1.41 5.63 4.17
N PHE A 143 -2.70 5.75 4.45
CA PHE A 143 -3.70 4.77 4.06
C PHE A 143 -4.91 5.44 3.41
N GLY A 144 -5.37 4.93 2.28
CA GLY A 144 -6.55 5.42 1.59
C GLY A 144 -7.67 4.38 1.55
N GLN A 145 -8.92 4.82 1.71
CA GLN A 145 -10.05 3.96 1.36
C GLN A 145 -10.03 3.62 -0.14
N SER A 146 -9.63 4.60 -0.95
CA SER A 146 -9.44 4.48 -2.40
C SER A 146 -7.96 4.41 -2.77
N ARG A 147 -7.68 4.06 -4.03
CA ARG A 147 -6.34 4.06 -4.61
C ARG A 147 -5.69 5.43 -4.43
N LEU A 148 -4.46 5.47 -3.91
CA LEU A 148 -3.72 6.71 -3.75
C LEU A 148 -2.94 7.01 -5.04
N PRO A 149 -2.88 8.28 -5.49
CA PRO A 149 -2.16 8.69 -6.69
C PRO A 149 -0.66 8.81 -6.41
N ILE A 150 -0.04 7.71 -5.95
CA ILE A 150 1.37 7.61 -5.58
C ILE A 150 2.03 6.59 -6.49
N CYS A 151 3.08 7.03 -7.17
CA CYS A 151 3.86 6.21 -8.09
C CYS A 151 5.14 5.75 -7.40
N ALA A 152 5.57 4.52 -7.68
CA ALA A 152 6.87 4.04 -7.24
C ALA A 152 7.98 4.98 -7.72
N ASN A 153 9.00 5.21 -6.88
CA ASN A 153 10.14 6.10 -7.16
C ASN A 153 9.78 7.58 -7.41
N SER A 154 8.54 8.02 -7.12
CA SER A 154 8.18 9.43 -7.24
C SER A 154 9.00 10.30 -6.29
N ALA A 155 9.70 11.29 -6.86
CA ALA A 155 10.47 12.28 -6.11
C ALA A 155 9.61 13.21 -5.25
N ASN A 156 8.29 13.27 -5.49
CA ASN A 156 7.37 14.12 -4.75
C ASN A 156 6.17 13.33 -4.23
N LEU A 157 5.94 13.42 -2.92
CA LEU A 157 4.74 12.94 -2.24
C LEU A 157 3.91 14.17 -1.83
N ASN A 158 2.85 14.47 -2.57
CA ASN A 158 2.02 15.64 -2.33
C ASN A 158 0.67 15.26 -1.71
N LEU A 159 0.52 15.51 -0.41
CA LEU A 159 -0.71 15.19 0.32
C LEU A 159 -1.92 16.03 -0.13
N ASN A 160 -1.69 17.17 -0.82
CA ASN A 160 -2.79 17.97 -1.39
C ASN A 160 -3.55 17.24 -2.50
N ASN A 161 -2.94 16.22 -3.11
CA ASN A 161 -3.52 15.48 -4.24
C ASN A 161 -4.25 14.20 -3.80
N MET A 162 -4.34 13.94 -2.50
CA MET A 162 -4.94 12.71 -2.00
C MET A 162 -6.47 12.74 -2.14
N PRO A 163 -7.09 11.58 -2.43
CA PRO A 163 -8.54 11.46 -2.45
C PRO A 163 -9.11 11.61 -1.04
N THR A 164 -10.44 11.75 -0.96
CA THR A 164 -11.18 11.77 0.29
C THR A 164 -10.96 10.50 1.09
N LEU A 165 -11.02 10.60 2.42
CA LEU A 165 -10.83 9.47 3.34
C LEU A 165 -9.43 8.86 3.19
N THR A 166 -8.44 9.75 3.30
CA THR A 166 -7.03 9.40 3.40
C THR A 166 -6.54 9.68 4.82
N VAL A 167 -5.87 8.69 5.39
CA VAL A 167 -5.27 8.71 6.72
C VAL A 167 -3.79 8.99 6.59
N PHE A 168 -3.29 9.99 7.30
CA PHE A 168 -1.86 10.31 7.43
C PHE A 168 -1.52 10.61 8.90
N VAL A 169 -1.34 9.56 9.70
CA VAL A 169 -1.21 9.67 11.16
C VAL A 169 0.06 8.97 11.66
N PRO A 170 0.62 9.37 12.83
CA PRO A 170 1.71 8.64 13.46
C PRO A 170 1.41 7.14 13.57
N LEU A 171 2.27 6.29 13.02
CA LEU A 171 2.04 4.84 13.00
C LEU A 171 1.88 4.28 14.43
N ARG A 172 2.75 4.72 15.35
CA ARG A 172 2.73 4.33 16.76
C ARG A 172 1.39 4.58 17.45
N ASN A 173 0.59 5.54 16.98
CA ASN A 173 -0.69 5.90 17.59
C ASN A 173 -1.84 5.01 17.09
N VAL A 174 -1.60 4.20 16.05
CA VAL A 174 -2.60 3.29 15.45
C VAL A 174 -2.14 1.84 15.41
N THR A 175 -0.98 1.52 15.99
CA THR A 175 -0.42 0.16 16.02
C THR A 175 -1.41 -0.84 16.61
N ASP A 176 -1.96 -0.58 17.79
CA ASP A 176 -2.90 -1.49 18.46
C ASP A 176 -4.19 -1.68 17.63
N THR A 177 -4.66 -0.62 16.96
CA THR A 177 -5.81 -0.67 16.05
C THR A 177 -5.52 -1.55 14.84
N ILE A 178 -4.32 -1.44 14.25
CA ILE A 178 -3.90 -2.27 13.11
C ILE A 178 -3.81 -3.74 13.52
N GLU A 179 -3.26 -4.03 14.70
CA GLU A 179 -3.19 -5.38 15.26
C GLU A 179 -4.59 -5.96 15.46
N GLN A 180 -5.54 -5.20 16.01
CA GLN A 180 -6.94 -5.64 16.14
C GLN A 180 -7.61 -5.91 14.78
N VAL A 181 -7.39 -5.04 13.78
CA VAL A 181 -7.88 -5.25 12.40
C VAL A 181 -7.36 -6.57 11.85
N TYR A 182 -6.07 -6.85 12.06
CA TYR A 182 -5.43 -8.08 11.59
C TYR A 182 -5.94 -9.33 12.32
N GLU A 183 -6.07 -9.30 13.64
CA GLU A 183 -6.59 -10.43 14.42
C GLU A 183 -8.03 -10.80 14.03
N SER A 184 -8.88 -9.79 13.83
CA SER A 184 -10.25 -9.96 13.34
C SER A 184 -10.28 -10.55 11.92
N TRP A 185 -9.40 -10.07 11.04
CA TRP A 185 -9.28 -10.59 9.68
C TRP A 185 -8.80 -12.05 9.63
N GLN A 186 -7.85 -12.43 10.49
CA GLN A 186 -7.34 -13.81 10.53
C GLN A 186 -8.35 -14.81 11.10
N ASN A 187 -9.23 -14.37 12.01
CA ASN A 187 -10.20 -15.23 12.69
C ASN A 187 -11.63 -14.73 12.45
N PRO A 188 -12.14 -14.81 11.20
CA PRO A 188 -13.48 -14.36 10.90
C PRO A 188 -14.50 -15.19 11.70
N THR A 189 -15.37 -14.53 12.46
CA THR A 189 -16.52 -15.18 13.07
C THR A 189 -17.42 -15.79 11.99
N THR A 190 -18.10 -16.90 12.29
CA THR A 190 -18.77 -17.84 11.36
C THR A 190 -19.92 -17.28 10.49
N GLY A 191 -20.04 -15.97 10.29
CA GLY A 191 -20.93 -15.31 9.34
C GLY A 191 -20.23 -14.52 8.23
N ASP A 192 -18.92 -14.26 8.34
CA ASP A 192 -18.16 -13.37 7.43
C ASP A 192 -17.19 -14.13 6.50
N ALA A 193 -17.29 -15.47 6.47
CA ALA A 193 -16.39 -16.37 5.73
C ALA A 193 -16.37 -16.15 4.20
N GLY A 194 -17.25 -15.29 3.66
CA GLY A 194 -17.30 -14.96 2.24
C GLY A 194 -16.22 -13.98 1.74
N ASN A 195 -15.41 -13.38 2.63
CA ASN A 195 -14.39 -12.38 2.25
C ASN A 195 -12.94 -12.83 2.51
N ALA A 196 -12.74 -14.06 2.99
CA ALA A 196 -11.44 -14.65 3.30
C ALA A 196 -10.89 -15.55 2.18
N ASP A 197 -11.31 -15.34 0.93
CA ASP A 197 -10.55 -15.85 -0.19
C ASP A 197 -9.19 -15.13 -0.16
N ASN A 198 -8.10 -15.92 -0.07
CA ASN A 198 -6.70 -15.49 -0.13
C ASN A 198 -6.43 -14.63 -1.37
N ASN A 199 -6.84 -13.37 -1.33
CA ASN A 199 -6.52 -12.39 -2.32
C ASN A 199 -5.13 -11.88 -1.97
N ASP A 200 -4.18 -11.97 -2.89
CA ASP A 200 -2.83 -11.45 -2.72
C ASP A 200 -2.84 -10.02 -2.15
N LEU A 201 -3.83 -9.20 -2.49
CA LEU A 201 -3.97 -7.85 -1.94
C LEU A 201 -4.15 -7.82 -0.41
N CYS A 202 -4.81 -8.80 0.19
CA CYS A 202 -4.98 -8.92 1.64
C CYS A 202 -3.66 -9.21 2.36
N ASN A 203 -2.73 -9.94 1.73
CA ASN A 203 -1.42 -10.27 2.31
C ASN A 203 -0.63 -9.01 2.70
N ARG A 204 -0.96 -7.85 2.11
CA ARG A 204 -0.39 -6.55 2.51
C ARG A 204 -0.67 -6.17 3.97
N LEU A 205 -1.79 -6.60 4.54
CA LEU A 205 -2.09 -6.37 5.95
C LEU A 205 -1.14 -7.20 6.85
N GLU A 206 -0.90 -8.45 6.49
CA GLU A 206 0.11 -9.29 7.16
C GLU A 206 1.52 -8.71 7.02
N GLN A 207 1.89 -8.21 5.84
CA GLN A 207 3.18 -7.54 5.62
C GLN A 207 3.33 -6.29 6.51
N LEU A 208 2.27 -5.48 6.64
CA LEU A 208 2.26 -4.31 7.51
C LEU A 208 2.49 -4.70 8.98
N VAL A 209 1.72 -5.67 9.48
CA VAL A 209 1.83 -6.13 10.88
C VAL A 209 3.21 -6.75 11.15
N THR A 210 3.75 -7.53 10.21
CA THR A 210 5.09 -8.09 10.32
C THR A 210 6.16 -7.00 10.45
N LEU A 211 6.05 -5.92 9.67
CA LEU A 211 6.97 -4.78 9.76
C LEU A 211 6.89 -4.08 11.13
N ILE A 212 5.68 -3.88 11.63
CA ILE A 212 5.41 -3.29 12.95
C ILE A 212 6.05 -4.14 14.05
N ARG A 213 5.73 -5.44 14.10
CA ARG A 213 6.20 -6.37 15.14
C ARG A 213 7.72 -6.56 15.16
N ASN A 214 8.36 -6.53 14.00
CA ASN A 214 9.81 -6.65 13.90
C ASN A 214 10.56 -5.37 14.33
N GLY A 215 9.85 -4.32 14.77
CA GLY A 215 10.44 -3.05 15.16
C GLY A 215 11.07 -2.29 13.99
N GLY A 216 10.82 -2.70 12.75
CA GLY A 216 11.40 -2.05 11.57
C GLY A 216 10.85 -0.65 11.32
N VAL A 217 9.71 -0.32 11.93
CA VAL A 217 8.92 0.89 11.65
C VAL A 217 8.30 1.57 12.88
N ILE A 218 8.65 1.16 14.10
CA ILE A 218 8.18 1.80 15.35
C ILE A 218 9.28 2.67 15.95
#